data_AF-A0A2N0QZ91-F1
#
_entry.id   AF-A0A2N0QZ91-F1
#
_cell.length_a   1.000
_cell.length_b   1.000
_cell.length_c   1.000
_cell.angle_alpha   90.00
_cell.angle_beta   90.00
_cell.angle_gamma   90.00
#
_symmetry.space_group_name_H-M   'P 1'
#
loop_
_entity.id
_entity.type
_entity.pdbx_description
1 polymer ?
#
loop_
_entity_poly.entity_id
_entity_poly.type
_entity_poly.pdbx_seq_one_letter_code
_entity_poly.pdbx_strand_id
1 'polypeptide(L)'
;MNMPFVNIRISKGKKTLHGWYIHPIPYEMSVKDFFIKLVNKELSPECNIALANSEEIEHVELSETPTAIATQVSPSCNIVELTKSVGIHMHYQLKPDETISTTAPLNGFTILMQNARKSQLYFPIFSQSNKINRKQTLCNDLVNWIQNHGGGWSTQSYADTRGKEFIISLTETIWYIDMRNHKKFEERSYYIPDLFLEFFDHANPESYKQSRKLFDANELNLHCQALAPYSTSSWMLMTNFNWLRDAFDDFIIAISGYTKYLQQHRNITAINHASESPIRSIDQATTIKIHKRNTWITPLDKSKYYHLEQVLVNSSLWKHIDIEEYLPIDPV
;
A
#
# COMPACT_ATOMS: atom_id res chain seq x y z
N MET A 1 -5.09 -37.97 -2.40
CA MET A 1 -4.91 -37.74 -0.95
C MET A 1 -6.28 -37.31 -0.43
N ASN A 2 -6.89 -38.04 0.51
CA ASN A 2 -8.17 -37.61 1.10
C ASN A 2 -7.91 -36.36 1.94
N MET A 3 -8.70 -35.30 1.72
CA MET A 3 -8.64 -34.09 2.53
C MET A 3 -9.19 -34.41 3.94
N PRO A 4 -8.43 -34.16 5.02
CA PRO A 4 -8.90 -34.40 6.37
C PRO A 4 -10.09 -33.51 6.70
N PHE A 5 -10.98 -33.99 7.58
CA PHE A 5 -12.18 -33.28 8.00
C PHE A 5 -12.40 -33.43 9.50
N VAL A 6 -13.17 -32.52 10.06
CA VAL A 6 -13.54 -32.51 11.48
C VAL A 6 -15.01 -32.13 11.61
N ASN A 7 -15.72 -32.79 12.53
CA ASN A 7 -17.09 -32.48 12.90
C ASN A 7 -17.06 -31.47 14.04
N ILE A 8 -17.59 -30.27 13.83
CA ILE A 8 -17.49 -29.15 14.77
C ILE A 8 -18.82 -28.89 15.43
N ARG A 9 -18.81 -28.62 16.74
CA ARG A 9 -19.89 -27.97 17.48
C ARG A 9 -19.35 -26.74 18.19
N ILE A 10 -20.15 -25.67 18.25
CA ILE A 10 -19.81 -24.46 19.01
C ILE A 10 -20.97 -24.16 19.96
N SER A 11 -20.67 -24.06 21.25
CA SER A 11 -21.66 -23.70 22.26
C SER A 11 -21.15 -22.56 23.15
N LYS A 12 -22.09 -21.78 23.67
CA LYS A 12 -21.84 -20.72 24.64
C LYS A 12 -22.80 -20.89 25.80
N GLY A 13 -22.27 -21.22 26.98
CA GLY A 13 -23.08 -21.72 28.09
C GLY A 13 -23.92 -22.94 27.67
N LYS A 14 -25.24 -22.88 27.88
CA LYS A 14 -26.20 -23.94 27.47
C LYS A 14 -26.69 -23.79 26.02
N LYS A 15 -26.34 -22.71 25.32
CA LYS A 15 -26.83 -22.43 23.96
C LYS A 15 -25.87 -23.01 22.94
N THR A 16 -26.36 -23.85 22.04
CA THR A 16 -25.61 -24.27 20.85
C THR A 16 -25.73 -23.18 19.78
N LEU A 17 -24.59 -22.65 19.36
CA LEU A 17 -24.49 -21.61 18.33
C LEU A 17 -24.24 -22.22 16.95
N HIS A 18 -23.49 -23.32 16.93
CA HIS A 18 -23.24 -24.12 15.74
C HIS A 18 -23.41 -25.59 16.11
N GLY A 19 -24.31 -26.28 15.40
CA GLY A 19 -24.55 -27.72 15.59
C GLY A 19 -23.36 -28.55 15.10
N TRP A 20 -23.47 -29.88 15.17
CA TRP A 20 -22.47 -30.78 14.61
C TRP A 20 -22.47 -30.71 13.07
N TYR A 21 -21.45 -30.08 12.50
CA TYR A 21 -21.25 -30.00 11.04
C TYR A 21 -19.83 -30.37 10.64
N ILE A 22 -19.70 -31.04 9.50
CA ILE A 22 -18.42 -31.47 8.95
C ILE A 22 -17.76 -30.30 8.22
N HIS A 23 -16.52 -30.01 8.57
CA HIS A 23 -15.69 -28.99 7.95
C HIS A 23 -14.38 -29.58 7.44
N PRO A 24 -13.93 -29.21 6.23
CA PRO A 24 -12.64 -29.64 5.72
C PRO A 24 -11.50 -28.94 6.48
N ILE A 25 -10.38 -29.65 6.66
CA ILE A 25 -9.13 -29.09 7.16
C ILE A 25 -8.20 -28.91 5.95
N PRO A 26 -8.10 -27.70 5.39
CA PRO A 26 -7.44 -27.49 4.10
C PRO A 26 -5.91 -27.59 4.18
N TYR A 27 -5.31 -27.33 5.34
CA TYR A 27 -3.87 -27.40 5.59
C TYR A 27 -3.60 -27.43 7.10
N GLU A 28 -2.34 -27.67 7.47
CA GLU A 28 -1.89 -27.72 8.86
C GLU A 28 -2.12 -26.38 9.57
N MET A 29 -2.82 -26.40 10.71
CA MET A 29 -3.09 -25.22 11.53
C MET A 29 -3.39 -25.60 12.98
N SER A 30 -3.36 -24.61 13.88
CA SER A 30 -3.78 -24.82 15.26
C SER A 30 -5.31 -24.90 15.37
N VAL A 31 -5.79 -25.52 16.45
CA VAL A 31 -7.22 -25.54 16.81
C VAL A 31 -7.79 -24.12 16.91
N LYS A 32 -7.03 -23.17 17.49
CA LYS A 32 -7.43 -21.76 17.58
C LYS A 32 -7.55 -21.10 16.21
N ASP A 33 -6.58 -21.29 15.32
CA ASP A 33 -6.61 -20.70 13.98
C ASP A 33 -7.76 -21.27 13.15
N PHE A 34 -8.02 -22.58 13.28
CA PHE A 34 -9.16 -23.22 12.65
C PHE A 34 -10.48 -22.58 13.09
N PHE A 35 -10.66 -22.37 14.39
CA PHE A 35 -11.84 -21.66 14.92
C PHE A 35 -11.98 -20.26 14.32
N ILE A 36 -10.92 -19.45 14.33
CA ILE A 36 -10.95 -18.08 13.79
C ILE A 36 -11.37 -18.08 12.31
N LYS A 37 -10.77 -18.95 11.51
CA LYS A 37 -11.06 -19.06 10.08
C LYS A 37 -12.47 -19.59 9.80
N LEU A 38 -12.98 -20.49 10.65
CA LEU A 38 -14.34 -20.98 10.56
C LEU A 38 -15.35 -19.85 10.83
N VAL A 39 -15.14 -19.06 11.88
CA VAL A 39 -16.02 -17.93 12.24
C VAL A 39 -15.97 -16.80 11.21
N ASN A 40 -14.78 -16.53 10.64
CA ASN A 40 -14.58 -15.52 9.61
C ASN A 40 -15.04 -15.94 8.21
N LYS A 41 -15.66 -17.14 8.07
CA LYS A 41 -16.14 -17.69 6.79
C LYS A 41 -15.03 -17.96 5.77
N GLU A 42 -13.79 -18.18 6.23
CA GLU A 42 -12.64 -18.51 5.37
C GLU A 42 -12.59 -20.00 5.00
N LEU A 43 -13.19 -20.88 5.82
CA LEU A 43 -13.17 -22.34 5.60
C LEU A 43 -14.47 -22.89 4.99
N SER A 44 -15.61 -22.26 5.25
CA SER A 44 -16.93 -22.71 4.79
C SER A 44 -17.83 -21.50 4.62
N PRO A 45 -17.77 -20.82 3.45
CA PRO A 45 -18.50 -19.56 3.21
C PRO A 45 -20.01 -19.69 3.33
N GLU A 46 -20.56 -20.88 3.09
CA GLU A 46 -21.99 -21.15 3.24
C GLU A 46 -22.43 -21.25 4.71
N CYS A 47 -21.48 -21.33 5.65
CA CYS A 47 -21.76 -21.50 7.06
C CYS A 47 -22.02 -20.15 7.75
N ASN A 48 -23.27 -19.92 8.13
CA ASN A 48 -23.66 -18.72 8.89
C ASN A 48 -23.59 -18.98 10.39
N ILE A 49 -22.38 -18.87 10.95
CA ILE A 49 -22.19 -18.91 12.41
C ILE A 49 -22.35 -17.50 12.95
N ALA A 50 -23.47 -17.23 13.62
CA ALA A 50 -23.76 -15.92 14.21
C ALA A 50 -22.99 -15.73 15.54
N LEU A 51 -21.70 -15.41 15.44
CA LEU A 51 -20.82 -15.09 16.56
C LEU A 51 -20.46 -13.59 16.56
N ALA A 52 -20.29 -13.02 17.75
CA ALA A 52 -19.68 -11.69 17.87
C ALA A 52 -18.15 -11.80 17.68
N ASN A 53 -17.51 -10.78 17.11
CA ASN A 53 -16.07 -10.76 16.80
C ASN A 53 -15.14 -10.83 18.03
N SER A 54 -15.68 -10.99 19.25
CA SER A 54 -14.97 -10.94 20.54
C SER A 54 -15.17 -12.18 21.40
N GLU A 55 -15.69 -13.27 20.85
CA GLU A 55 -15.97 -14.50 21.60
C GLU A 55 -14.67 -15.24 21.93
N GLU A 56 -14.38 -15.45 23.22
CA GLU A 56 -13.21 -16.18 23.67
C GLU A 56 -13.52 -17.66 23.90
N ILE A 57 -12.65 -18.53 23.41
CA ILE A 57 -12.70 -19.97 23.69
C ILE A 57 -12.38 -20.18 25.18
N GLU A 58 -13.31 -20.78 25.92
CA GLU A 58 -13.10 -21.21 27.30
C GLU A 58 -12.27 -22.49 27.32
N HIS A 59 -12.70 -23.49 26.56
CA HIS A 59 -11.97 -24.74 26.34
C HIS A 59 -12.45 -25.43 25.06
N VAL A 60 -11.66 -26.39 24.60
CA VAL A 60 -11.99 -27.23 23.45
C VAL A 60 -11.95 -28.69 23.89
N GLU A 61 -12.97 -29.44 23.51
CA GLU A 61 -13.04 -30.88 23.76
C GLU A 61 -13.04 -31.63 22.43
N LEU A 62 -12.43 -32.81 22.43
CA LEU A 62 -12.32 -33.67 21.26
C LEU A 62 -12.67 -35.11 21.62
N SER A 63 -13.47 -35.76 20.77
CA SER A 63 -13.89 -37.14 20.97
C SER A 63 -14.00 -37.94 19.66
N GLU A 64 -14.01 -39.26 19.79
CA GLU A 64 -14.24 -40.17 18.66
C GLU A 64 -15.68 -40.10 18.16
N THR A 65 -16.65 -39.96 19.07
CA THR A 65 -18.09 -39.86 18.76
C THR A 65 -18.75 -38.71 19.52
N PRO A 66 -19.90 -38.18 19.05
CA PRO A 66 -20.59 -37.04 19.71
C PRO A 66 -21.02 -37.29 21.16
N THR A 67 -21.06 -38.54 21.61
CA THR A 67 -21.52 -38.98 22.93
C THR A 67 -20.46 -39.70 23.76
N ALA A 68 -19.23 -39.84 23.23
CA ALA A 68 -18.12 -40.45 23.96
C ALA A 68 -17.51 -39.48 24.99
N ILE A 69 -16.69 -40.03 25.88
CA ILE A 69 -15.87 -39.23 26.81
C ILE A 69 -14.97 -38.33 25.97
N ALA A 70 -15.08 -37.02 26.20
CA ALA A 70 -14.30 -36.03 25.48
C ALA A 70 -12.99 -35.73 26.21
N THR A 71 -11.92 -35.53 25.45
CA THR A 71 -10.61 -35.12 25.94
C THR A 71 -10.47 -33.62 25.75
N GLN A 72 -10.16 -32.89 26.83
CA GLN A 72 -9.86 -31.47 26.72
C GLN A 72 -8.52 -31.26 26.01
N VAL A 73 -8.50 -30.42 24.97
CA VAL A 73 -7.32 -30.17 24.14
C VAL A 73 -6.92 -28.70 24.18
N SER A 74 -5.63 -28.43 24.06
CA SER A 74 -5.14 -27.05 24.01
C SER A 74 -5.49 -26.40 22.67
N PRO A 75 -5.97 -25.13 22.65
CA PRO A 75 -6.17 -24.39 21.40
C PRO A 75 -4.89 -24.20 20.57
N SER A 76 -3.70 -24.33 21.16
CA SER A 76 -2.42 -24.24 20.46
C SER A 76 -2.01 -25.54 19.74
N CYS A 77 -2.68 -26.66 20.00
CA CYS A 77 -2.35 -27.93 19.38
C CYS A 77 -2.73 -27.96 17.90
N ASN A 78 -2.01 -28.78 17.15
CA ASN A 78 -2.26 -29.01 15.73
C ASN A 78 -3.56 -29.81 15.52
N ILE A 79 -4.45 -29.32 14.66
CA ILE A 79 -5.76 -29.94 14.47
C ILE A 79 -5.71 -31.29 13.73
N VAL A 80 -4.78 -31.47 12.79
CA VAL A 80 -4.65 -32.70 12.00
C VAL A 80 -4.09 -33.83 12.86
N GLU A 81 -3.12 -33.53 13.72
CA GLU A 81 -2.56 -34.51 14.66
C GLU A 81 -3.59 -34.95 15.70
N LEU A 82 -4.35 -34.01 16.24
CA LEU A 82 -5.41 -34.27 17.21
C LEU A 82 -6.54 -35.12 16.62
N THR A 83 -6.98 -34.81 15.41
CA THR A 83 -8.07 -35.57 14.76
C THR A 83 -7.69 -37.00 14.41
N LYS A 84 -6.40 -37.27 14.19
CA LYS A 84 -5.85 -38.63 13.98
C LYS A 84 -5.68 -39.42 15.27
N SER A 85 -5.39 -38.76 16.39
CA SER A 85 -5.00 -39.41 17.65
C SER A 85 -6.13 -39.54 18.67
N VAL A 86 -7.11 -38.62 18.66
CA VAL A 86 -8.17 -38.53 19.68
C VAL A 86 -9.57 -38.72 19.07
N GLY A 87 -9.81 -38.17 17.88
CA GLY A 87 -11.09 -38.31 17.20
C GLY A 87 -11.51 -37.05 16.43
N ILE A 88 -12.59 -37.16 15.66
CA ILE A 88 -13.01 -36.12 14.71
C ILE A 88 -14.11 -35.19 15.24
N HIS A 89 -14.63 -35.39 16.45
CA HIS A 89 -15.73 -34.59 17.01
C HIS A 89 -15.19 -33.52 17.97
N MET A 90 -15.07 -32.30 17.46
CA MET A 90 -14.50 -31.17 18.20
C MET A 90 -15.58 -30.21 18.67
N HIS A 91 -15.66 -29.98 19.98
CA HIS A 91 -16.58 -29.03 20.59
C HIS A 91 -15.81 -27.84 21.16
N TYR A 92 -16.07 -26.65 20.60
CA TYR A 92 -15.65 -25.38 21.17
C TYR A 92 -16.68 -24.91 22.20
N GLN A 93 -16.26 -24.82 23.45
CA GLN A 93 -17.02 -24.14 24.48
C GLN A 93 -16.49 -22.71 24.60
N LEU A 94 -17.37 -21.75 24.33
CA LEU A 94 -17.06 -20.33 24.46
C LEU A 94 -17.37 -19.87 25.87
N LYS A 95 -16.57 -18.91 26.35
CA LYS A 95 -16.82 -18.26 27.62
C LYS A 95 -18.25 -17.72 27.60
N PRO A 96 -19.07 -17.98 28.63
CA PRO A 96 -20.32 -17.27 28.76
C PRO A 96 -20.01 -15.77 28.78
N ASP A 97 -20.93 -14.95 28.26
CA ASP A 97 -20.86 -13.52 28.57
C ASP A 97 -20.75 -13.43 30.09
N GLU A 98 -19.87 -12.58 30.62
CA GLU A 98 -19.83 -12.28 32.06
C GLU A 98 -21.18 -11.67 32.44
N THR A 99 -22.18 -12.52 32.63
CA THR A 99 -23.39 -12.21 33.36
C THR A 99 -22.92 -12.19 34.79
N ILE A 100 -22.63 -10.99 35.27
CA ILE A 100 -22.89 -10.69 36.68
C ILE A 100 -24.25 -11.32 36.97
N SER A 101 -24.26 -12.30 37.87
CA SER A 101 -25.47 -12.90 38.37
C SER A 101 -26.27 -11.81 39.08
N THR A 102 -27.07 -11.06 38.32
CA THR A 102 -28.07 -10.16 38.85
C THR A 102 -29.36 -10.38 38.08
N THR A 103 -30.31 -10.97 38.79
CA THR A 103 -31.74 -10.97 38.54
C THR A 103 -32.29 -9.55 38.48
N ALA A 104 -31.91 -8.78 37.46
CA ALA A 104 -32.49 -7.48 37.16
C ALA A 104 -32.72 -7.37 35.63
N PRO A 105 -33.88 -6.85 35.19
CA PRO A 105 -34.20 -6.76 33.77
C PRO A 105 -33.19 -5.84 33.07
N LEU A 106 -32.59 -6.35 31.98
CA LEU A 106 -31.67 -5.62 31.12
C LEU A 106 -32.40 -4.39 30.58
N ASN A 107 -32.03 -3.18 31.03
CA ASN A 107 -32.76 -1.99 30.62
C ASN A 107 -32.43 -1.65 29.15
N GLY A 108 -33.35 -0.96 28.46
CA GLY A 108 -33.16 -0.57 27.05
C GLY A 108 -31.89 0.26 26.82
N PHE A 109 -31.41 0.99 27.82
CA PHE A 109 -30.13 1.72 27.75
C PHE A 109 -28.92 0.78 27.69
N THR A 110 -28.94 -0.38 28.35
CA THR A 110 -27.84 -1.35 28.27
C THR A 110 -27.72 -1.94 26.87
N ILE A 111 -28.86 -2.24 26.23
CA ILE A 111 -28.90 -2.71 24.84
C ILE A 111 -28.42 -1.61 23.88
N LEU A 112 -28.89 -0.37 24.07
CA LEU A 112 -28.43 0.78 23.28
C LEU A 112 -26.94 1.04 23.47
N MET A 113 -26.42 0.96 24.69
CA MET A 113 -24.99 1.12 25.00
C MET A 113 -24.14 -0.01 24.41
N GLN A 114 -24.61 -1.26 24.42
CA GLN A 114 -23.92 -2.38 23.79
C GLN A 114 -23.92 -2.26 22.27
N ASN A 115 -25.03 -1.85 21.65
CA ASN A 115 -25.10 -1.63 20.22
C ASN A 115 -24.25 -0.43 19.78
N ALA A 116 -24.25 0.66 20.56
CA ALA A 116 -23.38 1.82 20.32
C ALA A 116 -21.89 1.45 20.39
N ARG A 117 -21.50 0.56 21.33
CA ARG A 117 -20.15 0.01 21.41
C ARG A 117 -19.81 -0.91 20.24
N LYS A 118 -20.76 -1.71 19.74
CA LYS A 118 -20.57 -2.58 18.56
C LYS A 118 -20.38 -1.79 17.26
N SER A 119 -20.93 -0.58 17.17
CA SER A 119 -20.71 0.34 16.05
C SER A 119 -19.48 1.25 16.23
N GLN A 120 -18.78 1.16 17.37
CA GLN A 120 -17.64 2.04 17.63
C GLN A 120 -16.44 1.60 16.79
N LEU A 121 -15.95 2.52 15.95
CA LEU A 121 -14.72 2.36 15.22
C LEU A 121 -13.56 2.92 16.05
N TYR A 122 -12.43 2.24 15.96
CA TYR A 122 -11.20 2.57 16.67
C TYR A 122 -10.14 3.08 15.69
N PHE A 123 -9.25 3.93 16.20
CA PHE A 123 -8.21 4.61 15.43
C PHE A 123 -6.84 4.39 16.07
N PRO A 124 -5.76 4.36 15.26
CA PRO A 124 -4.42 4.15 15.77
C PRO A 124 -3.98 5.33 16.65
N ILE A 125 -3.40 5.02 17.81
CA ILE A 125 -2.85 6.04 18.70
C ILE A 125 -1.37 6.22 18.40
N PHE A 126 -1.00 7.44 18.01
CA PHE A 126 0.38 7.84 17.80
C PHE A 126 0.91 8.63 19.01
N SER A 127 2.14 8.32 19.44
CA SER A 127 2.79 9.05 20.51
C SER A 127 3.01 10.50 20.10
N GLN A 128 2.41 11.44 20.82
CA GLN A 128 2.57 12.86 20.55
C GLN A 128 3.93 13.34 21.08
N SER A 129 4.75 13.93 20.20
CA SER A 129 5.94 14.68 20.61
C SER A 129 5.59 16.14 20.87
N ASN A 130 6.27 16.79 21.82
CA ASN A 130 6.05 18.21 22.16
C ASN A 130 6.21 19.17 20.97
N LYS A 131 6.88 18.74 19.90
CA LYS A 131 6.96 19.44 18.62
C LYS A 131 6.52 18.48 17.51
N ILE A 132 5.40 18.80 16.87
CA ILE A 132 4.87 18.04 15.74
C ILE A 132 5.61 18.49 14.47
N ASN A 133 6.23 17.55 13.77
CA ASN A 133 6.86 17.81 12.47
C ASN A 133 5.83 17.62 11.33
N ARG A 134 6.12 18.15 10.14
CA ARG A 134 5.21 18.09 8.97
C ARG A 134 4.80 16.68 8.58
N LYS A 135 5.66 15.68 8.77
CA LYS A 135 5.36 14.28 8.48
C LYS A 135 4.40 13.68 9.51
N GLN A 136 4.55 14.04 10.78
CA GLN A 136 3.60 13.70 11.83
C GLN A 136 2.26 14.40 11.60
N THR A 137 2.26 15.63 11.09
CA THR A 137 1.03 16.31 10.64
C THR A 137 0.33 15.50 9.56
N LEU A 138 1.02 15.11 8.49
CA LEU A 138 0.48 14.23 7.45
C LEU A 138 -0.08 12.92 8.02
N CYS A 139 0.66 12.27 8.92
CA CYS A 139 0.20 11.05 9.59
C CYS A 139 -1.12 11.28 10.35
N ASN A 140 -1.25 12.39 11.08
CA ASN A 140 -2.46 12.73 11.82
C ASN A 140 -3.61 13.09 10.87
N ASP A 141 -3.32 13.80 9.78
CA ASP A 141 -4.31 14.17 8.76
C ASP A 141 -4.90 12.91 8.10
N LEU A 142 -4.08 11.90 7.82
CA LEU A 142 -4.55 10.60 7.31
C LEU A 142 -5.45 9.85 8.31
N VAL A 143 -5.16 9.93 9.62
CA VAL A 143 -6.03 9.33 10.65
C VAL A 143 -7.37 10.06 10.70
N ASN A 144 -7.34 11.40 10.75
CA ASN A 144 -8.54 12.23 10.75
C ASN A 144 -9.37 12.00 9.48
N TRP A 145 -8.70 11.81 8.35
CA TRP A 145 -9.33 11.54 7.08
C TRP A 145 -10.12 10.23 7.07
N ILE A 146 -9.53 9.14 7.56
CA ILE A 146 -10.25 7.87 7.72
C ILE A 146 -11.45 8.05 8.63
N GLN A 147 -11.29 8.76 9.75
CA GLN A 147 -12.37 9.04 10.69
C GLN A 147 -13.52 9.83 10.04
N ASN A 148 -13.20 10.88 9.28
CA ASN A 148 -14.19 11.76 8.65
C ASN A 148 -15.00 11.05 7.56
N HIS A 149 -14.44 10.02 6.93
CA HIS A 149 -15.13 9.20 5.93
C HIS A 149 -15.83 7.96 6.54
N GLY A 150 -15.94 7.89 7.87
CA GLY A 150 -16.59 6.77 8.56
C GLY A 150 -15.83 5.46 8.49
N GLY A 151 -14.54 5.51 8.13
CA GLY A 151 -13.63 4.37 8.19
C GLY A 151 -13.10 4.14 9.61
N GLY A 152 -12.38 3.03 9.80
CA GLY A 152 -11.74 2.69 11.07
C GLY A 152 -11.79 1.19 11.38
N TRP A 153 -11.18 0.78 12.49
CA TRP A 153 -11.01 -0.63 12.82
C TRP A 153 -11.97 -1.09 13.92
N SER A 154 -12.26 -2.39 13.96
CA SER A 154 -13.25 -2.99 14.86
C SER A 154 -12.83 -3.04 16.33
N THR A 155 -11.52 -2.96 16.61
CA THR A 155 -10.98 -2.96 17.98
C THR A 155 -9.75 -2.05 18.07
N GLN A 156 -9.48 -1.52 19.27
CA GLN A 156 -8.30 -0.70 19.53
C GLN A 156 -7.00 -1.47 19.25
N SER A 157 -6.91 -2.75 19.63
CA SER A 157 -5.73 -3.57 19.37
C SER A 157 -5.44 -3.72 17.88
N TYR A 158 -6.49 -3.89 17.07
CA TYR A 158 -6.33 -4.00 15.61
C TYR A 158 -5.95 -2.66 14.98
N ALA A 159 -6.50 -1.55 15.49
CA ALA A 159 -6.12 -0.20 15.08
C ALA A 159 -4.64 0.08 15.39
N ASP A 160 -4.18 -0.24 16.61
CA ASP A 160 -2.81 0.05 17.06
C ASP A 160 -1.75 -0.88 16.45
N THR A 161 -2.16 -1.98 15.84
CA THR A 161 -1.27 -2.90 15.12
C THR A 161 -1.41 -2.69 13.61
N ARG A 162 -2.43 -3.30 12.98
CA ARG A 162 -2.63 -3.29 11.53
C ARG A 162 -2.98 -1.91 11.00
N GLY A 163 -3.85 -1.18 11.68
CA GLY A 163 -4.22 0.17 11.25
C GLY A 163 -3.04 1.13 11.29
N LYS A 164 -2.21 1.01 12.32
CA LYS A 164 -0.99 1.80 12.49
C LYS A 164 0.05 1.50 11.41
N GLU A 165 0.29 0.22 11.12
CA GLU A 165 1.19 -0.22 10.04
C GLU A 165 0.75 0.34 8.68
N PHE A 166 -0.56 0.31 8.40
CA PHE A 166 -1.15 0.87 7.19
C PHE A 166 -0.93 2.39 7.10
N ILE A 167 -1.33 3.15 8.12
CA ILE A 167 -1.16 4.61 8.15
C ILE A 167 0.30 5.00 7.98
N ILE A 168 1.24 4.30 8.65
CA ILE A 168 2.67 4.57 8.50
C ILE A 168 3.11 4.31 7.07
N SER A 169 2.75 3.16 6.49
CA SER A 169 3.15 2.80 5.13
C SER A 169 2.60 3.79 4.09
N LEU A 170 1.37 4.26 4.27
CA LEU A 170 0.74 5.27 3.42
C LEU A 170 1.43 6.64 3.59
N THR A 171 1.70 7.06 4.82
CA THR A 171 2.43 8.29 5.14
C THR A 171 3.80 8.30 4.49
N GLU A 172 4.58 7.22 4.65
CA GLU A 172 5.91 7.08 4.06
C GLU A 172 5.87 7.18 2.54
N THR A 173 4.89 6.53 1.91
CA THR A 173 4.73 6.52 0.46
C THR A 173 4.35 7.89 -0.10
N ILE A 174 3.33 8.54 0.49
CA ILE A 174 2.92 9.89 0.08
C ILE A 174 4.08 10.86 0.28
N TRP A 175 4.72 10.82 1.44
CA TRP A 175 5.87 11.69 1.76
C TRP A 175 7.02 11.51 0.77
N TYR A 176 7.32 10.26 0.39
CA TYR A 176 8.36 9.94 -0.59
C TYR A 176 8.09 10.55 -1.96
N ILE A 177 6.85 10.40 -2.44
CA ILE A 177 6.39 10.92 -3.73
C ILE A 177 6.37 12.44 -3.72
N ASP A 178 5.83 13.04 -2.65
CA ASP A 178 5.69 14.48 -2.49
C ASP A 178 7.04 15.21 -2.51
N MET A 179 8.03 14.65 -1.79
CA MET A 179 9.42 15.11 -1.82
C MET A 179 10.02 15.17 -3.23
N ARG A 180 9.51 14.38 -4.18
CA ARG A 180 10.06 14.21 -5.53
C ARG A 180 9.21 14.81 -6.65
N ASN A 181 8.17 15.54 -6.27
CA ASN A 181 7.15 16.14 -7.14
C ASN A 181 6.20 15.09 -7.72
N HIS A 182 5.01 14.99 -7.12
CA HIS A 182 3.94 14.10 -7.56
C HIS A 182 3.51 14.36 -9.01
N LYS A 183 3.61 15.60 -9.52
CA LYS A 183 3.22 15.97 -10.90
C LYS A 183 3.97 15.22 -11.99
N LYS A 184 5.15 14.66 -11.69
CA LYS A 184 5.91 13.82 -12.64
C LYS A 184 5.19 12.54 -13.06
N PHE A 185 4.28 12.05 -12.21
CA PHE A 185 3.42 10.93 -12.55
C PHE A 185 2.50 11.31 -13.72
N GLU A 186 1.82 12.45 -13.61
CA GLU A 186 0.88 12.96 -14.61
C GLU A 186 1.57 13.28 -15.94
N GLU A 187 2.78 13.87 -15.91
CA GLU A 187 3.62 14.10 -17.09
C GLU A 187 3.92 12.81 -17.89
N ARG A 188 3.82 11.65 -17.24
CA ARG A 188 4.03 10.33 -17.83
C ARG A 188 2.74 9.51 -17.96
N SER A 189 1.60 10.16 -17.83
CA SER A 189 0.26 9.55 -17.93
C SER A 189 -0.01 8.48 -16.87
N TYR A 190 0.61 8.59 -15.70
CA TYR A 190 0.22 7.84 -14.50
C TYR A 190 -0.54 8.81 -13.58
N TYR A 191 -1.81 8.52 -13.31
CA TYR A 191 -2.66 9.45 -12.56
C TYR A 191 -2.78 9.00 -11.11
N ILE A 192 -2.45 9.89 -10.18
CA ILE A 192 -2.72 9.67 -8.76
C ILE A 192 -4.20 10.00 -8.53
N PRO A 193 -4.98 9.13 -7.87
CA PRO A 193 -6.40 9.38 -7.63
C PRO A 193 -6.63 10.66 -6.84
N ASP A 194 -7.67 11.41 -7.21
CA ASP A 194 -8.02 12.70 -6.60
C ASP A 194 -8.14 12.63 -5.08
N LEU A 195 -8.61 11.47 -4.59
CA LEU A 195 -8.77 11.16 -3.18
C LEU A 195 -7.47 11.29 -2.37
N PHE A 196 -6.29 11.14 -3.01
CA PHE A 196 -4.99 11.30 -2.36
C PHE A 196 -4.35 12.68 -2.61
N LEU A 197 -4.86 13.47 -3.57
CA LEU A 197 -4.21 14.72 -3.99
C LEU A 197 -4.11 15.75 -2.85
N GLU A 198 -5.04 15.72 -1.89
CA GLU A 198 -5.04 16.64 -0.73
C GLU A 198 -3.83 16.46 0.21
N PHE A 199 -3.14 15.31 0.14
CA PHE A 199 -2.01 14.99 1.03
C PHE A 199 -0.64 15.35 0.43
N PHE A 200 -0.60 15.88 -0.79
CA PHE A 200 0.63 16.35 -1.41
C PHE A 200 0.88 17.84 -1.11
N ASP A 201 2.10 18.29 -1.38
CA ASP A 201 2.65 19.60 -1.02
C ASP A 201 2.89 19.83 0.50
N HIS A 202 2.77 18.78 1.32
CA HIS A 202 3.07 18.81 2.75
C HIS A 202 4.58 18.81 3.07
N ALA A 203 5.40 18.17 2.25
CA ALA A 203 6.82 17.98 2.51
C ALA A 203 7.64 19.28 2.37
N ASN A 204 7.15 20.24 1.57
CA ASN A 204 7.83 21.50 1.21
C ASN A 204 9.35 21.32 1.01
N PRO A 205 9.74 20.57 -0.04
CA PRO A 205 11.14 20.29 -0.35
C PRO A 205 11.95 21.53 -0.72
N GLU A 206 11.30 22.64 -1.11
CA GLU A 206 11.97 23.91 -1.42
C GLU A 206 12.55 24.60 -0.18
N SER A 207 12.07 24.25 1.01
CA SER A 207 12.66 24.71 2.27
C SER A 207 14.02 24.05 2.60
N TYR A 208 14.46 23.07 1.81
CA TYR A 208 15.75 22.40 1.98
C TYR A 208 16.83 23.04 1.10
N LYS A 209 18.06 23.12 1.62
CA LYS A 209 19.22 23.68 0.88
C LYS A 209 19.63 22.85 -0.35
N GLN A 210 19.13 21.62 -0.48
CA GLN A 210 19.52 20.69 -1.55
C GLN A 210 18.46 20.67 -2.64
N SER A 211 18.91 20.47 -3.89
CA SER A 211 18.00 20.26 -5.01
C SER A 211 17.12 19.04 -4.77
N ARG A 212 15.88 19.13 -5.29
CA ARG A 212 14.89 18.06 -5.20
C ARG A 212 15.46 16.78 -5.81
N LYS A 213 15.53 15.71 -5.02
CA LYS A 213 16.02 14.41 -5.51
C LYS A 213 15.08 13.86 -6.58
N LEU A 214 15.66 13.09 -7.52
CA LEU A 214 14.88 12.35 -8.51
C LEU A 214 14.25 11.10 -7.86
N PHE A 215 13.30 10.51 -8.58
CA PHE A 215 12.74 9.21 -8.21
C PHE A 215 13.78 8.11 -8.34
N ASP A 216 13.88 7.29 -7.29
CA ASP A 216 14.61 6.04 -7.31
C ASP A 216 13.60 4.91 -7.53
N ALA A 217 13.81 4.12 -8.58
CA ALA A 217 12.88 3.06 -8.95
C ALA A 217 12.78 1.95 -7.88
N ASN A 218 13.87 1.65 -7.19
CA ASN A 218 13.89 0.59 -6.18
C ASN A 218 13.19 1.07 -4.91
N GLU A 219 13.47 2.30 -4.48
CA GLU A 219 12.84 2.88 -3.29
C GLU A 219 11.32 3.07 -3.50
N LEU A 220 10.90 3.56 -4.67
CA LEU A 220 9.48 3.64 -5.02
C LEU A 220 8.80 2.26 -5.08
N ASN A 221 9.50 1.24 -5.61
CA ASN A 221 9.00 -0.12 -5.62
C ASN A 221 8.81 -0.70 -4.20
N LEU A 222 9.73 -0.39 -3.26
CA LEU A 222 9.59 -0.81 -1.86
C LEU A 222 8.33 -0.21 -1.23
N HIS A 223 8.04 1.07 -1.48
CA HIS A 223 6.79 1.70 -1.06
C HIS A 223 5.56 1.01 -1.67
N CYS A 224 5.59 0.72 -2.96
CA CYS A 224 4.52 -0.02 -3.64
C CYS A 224 4.27 -1.40 -3.01
N GLN A 225 5.34 -2.15 -2.73
CA GLN A 225 5.29 -3.47 -2.13
C GLN A 225 4.82 -3.44 -0.67
N ALA A 226 5.15 -2.38 0.07
CA ALA A 226 4.65 -2.18 1.42
C ALA A 226 3.14 -1.91 1.44
N LEU A 227 2.59 -1.24 0.41
CA LEU A 227 1.16 -0.93 0.32
C LEU A 227 0.31 -2.09 -0.22
N ALA A 228 0.83 -2.86 -1.17
CA ALA A 228 0.06 -3.89 -1.89
C ALA A 228 -0.70 -4.89 -0.99
N PRO A 229 -0.18 -5.38 0.16
CA PRO A 229 -0.92 -6.33 1.00
C PRO A 229 -2.20 -5.76 1.63
N TYR A 230 -2.33 -4.43 1.72
CA TYR A 230 -3.50 -3.81 2.35
C TYR A 230 -4.73 -3.82 1.45
N SER A 231 -4.59 -3.87 0.12
CA SER A 231 -5.75 -3.90 -0.78
C SER A 231 -6.59 -5.16 -0.59
N THR A 232 -5.95 -6.29 -0.28
CA THR A 232 -6.59 -7.57 -0.02
C THR A 232 -6.82 -7.85 1.47
N SER A 233 -6.53 -6.90 2.35
CA SER A 233 -6.71 -7.11 3.79
C SER A 233 -8.19 -7.19 4.15
N SER A 234 -8.56 -8.12 5.03
CA SER A 234 -9.96 -8.37 5.38
C SER A 234 -10.68 -7.13 5.91
N TRP A 235 -9.99 -6.24 6.60
CA TRP A 235 -10.54 -4.96 7.08
C TRP A 235 -10.76 -3.94 5.94
N MET A 236 -9.90 -3.89 4.92
CA MET A 236 -10.08 -3.04 3.73
C MET A 236 -11.29 -3.50 2.90
N LEU A 237 -11.62 -4.80 2.99
CA LEU A 237 -12.77 -5.39 2.35
C LEU A 237 -14.11 -5.14 3.08
N MET A 238 -14.09 -4.51 4.26
CA MET A 238 -15.30 -4.14 5.00
C MET A 238 -15.99 -2.92 4.39
N THR A 239 -17.30 -2.80 4.62
CA THR A 239 -18.15 -1.76 4.00
C THR A 239 -17.76 -0.34 4.38
N ASN A 240 -17.15 -0.14 5.55
CA ASN A 240 -16.70 1.17 6.02
C ASN A 240 -15.42 1.67 5.31
N PHE A 241 -14.81 0.86 4.45
CA PHE A 241 -13.69 1.24 3.59
C PHE A 241 -14.03 1.21 2.09
N ASN A 242 -15.31 1.02 1.72
CA ASN A 242 -15.72 1.00 0.31
C ASN A 242 -15.34 2.28 -0.44
N TRP A 243 -15.38 3.44 0.24
CA TRP A 243 -15.01 4.73 -0.34
C TRP A 243 -13.51 4.84 -0.69
N LEU A 244 -12.65 4.03 -0.05
CA LEU A 244 -11.20 4.06 -0.22
C LEU A 244 -10.71 3.02 -1.22
N ARG A 245 -11.39 1.87 -1.33
CA ARG A 245 -10.87 0.66 -1.98
C ARG A 245 -10.37 0.89 -3.41
N ASP A 246 -11.26 1.37 -4.28
CA ASP A 246 -10.96 1.53 -5.70
C ASP A 246 -9.84 2.56 -5.91
N ALA A 247 -9.92 3.68 -5.20
CA ALA A 247 -8.88 4.71 -5.23
C ALA A 247 -7.53 4.18 -4.70
N PHE A 248 -7.53 3.36 -3.65
CA PHE A 248 -6.30 2.78 -3.12
C PHE A 248 -5.66 1.80 -4.11
N ASP A 249 -6.46 0.98 -4.79
CA ASP A 249 -5.98 0.10 -5.86
C ASP A 249 -5.42 0.89 -7.04
N ASP A 250 -6.12 1.93 -7.49
CA ASP A 250 -5.65 2.82 -8.56
C ASP A 250 -4.34 3.52 -8.17
N PHE A 251 -4.19 3.90 -6.90
CA PHE A 251 -2.96 4.49 -6.38
C PHE A 251 -1.79 3.50 -6.43
N ILE A 252 -2.00 2.24 -6.03
CA ILE A 252 -1.00 1.18 -6.15
C ILE A 252 -0.64 0.94 -7.63
N ILE A 253 -1.63 0.92 -8.53
CA ILE A 253 -1.43 0.74 -9.98
C ILE A 253 -0.57 1.88 -10.54
N ALA A 254 -0.86 3.13 -10.18
CA ALA A 254 -0.10 4.30 -10.61
C ALA A 254 1.35 4.22 -10.16
N ILE A 255 1.60 3.88 -8.89
CA ILE A 255 2.95 3.69 -8.33
C ILE A 255 3.69 2.56 -9.06
N SER A 256 3.04 1.41 -9.24
CA SER A 256 3.63 0.26 -9.94
C SER A 256 3.97 0.58 -11.40
N GLY A 257 3.06 1.25 -12.11
CA GLY A 257 3.25 1.68 -13.49
C GLY A 257 4.42 2.63 -13.64
N TYR A 258 4.47 3.68 -12.80
CA TYR A 258 5.57 4.65 -12.85
C TYR A 258 6.92 4.01 -12.46
N THR A 259 6.91 3.06 -11.51
CA THR A 259 8.10 2.26 -11.16
C THR A 259 8.64 1.48 -12.37
N LYS A 260 7.76 0.78 -13.10
CA LYS A 260 8.14 0.06 -14.33
C LYS A 260 8.72 1.00 -15.38
N TYR A 261 8.12 2.17 -15.56
CA TYR A 261 8.65 3.20 -16.45
C TYR A 261 10.07 3.63 -16.05
N LEU A 262 10.33 3.89 -14.77
CA LEU A 262 11.67 4.28 -14.30
C LEU A 262 12.71 3.18 -14.54
N GLN A 263 12.35 1.92 -14.31
CA GLN A 263 13.23 0.77 -14.57
C GLN A 263 13.55 0.64 -16.06
N GLN A 264 12.54 0.73 -16.93
CA GLN A 264 12.72 0.70 -18.38
C GLN A 264 13.61 1.85 -18.86
N HIS A 265 13.35 3.07 -18.39
CA HIS A 265 14.15 4.24 -18.74
C HIS A 265 15.62 4.07 -18.31
N ARG A 266 15.86 3.55 -17.10
CA ARG A 266 17.22 3.24 -16.61
C ARG A 266 17.92 2.20 -17.49
N ASN A 267 17.23 1.13 -17.89
CA ASN A 267 17.79 0.09 -18.75
C ASN A 267 18.13 0.64 -20.15
N ILE A 268 17.23 1.42 -20.76
CA ILE A 268 17.48 2.08 -22.04
C ILE A 268 18.69 3.01 -21.94
N THR A 269 18.77 3.79 -20.86
CA THR A 269 19.88 4.72 -20.62
C THR A 269 21.21 3.97 -20.45
N ALA A 270 21.21 2.84 -19.74
CA ALA A 270 22.41 2.01 -19.58
C ALA A 270 22.87 1.37 -20.90
N ILE A 271 21.94 0.83 -21.70
CA ILE A 271 22.23 0.29 -23.04
C ILE A 271 22.82 1.38 -23.94
N ASN A 272 22.21 2.57 -23.92
CA ASN A 272 22.66 3.73 -24.66
C ASN A 272 24.08 4.15 -24.26
N HIS A 273 24.40 4.22 -22.98
CA HIS A 273 25.76 4.55 -22.51
C HIS A 273 26.80 3.47 -22.83
N ALA A 274 26.39 2.21 -22.91
CA ALA A 274 27.28 1.10 -23.30
C ALA A 274 27.44 0.97 -24.83
N SER A 275 26.65 1.68 -25.63
CA SER A 275 26.71 1.64 -27.09
C SER A 275 27.95 2.38 -27.60
N GLU A 276 28.75 1.69 -28.41
CA GLU A 276 29.87 2.27 -29.16
C GLU A 276 29.40 3.04 -30.40
N SER A 277 28.13 2.86 -30.80
CA SER A 277 27.51 3.56 -31.92
C SER A 277 26.62 4.71 -31.45
N PRO A 278 26.64 5.89 -32.11
CA PRO A 278 25.76 7.00 -31.78
C PRO A 278 24.27 6.60 -31.85
N ILE A 279 23.53 6.84 -30.78
CA ILE A 279 22.11 6.46 -30.65
C ILE A 279 21.21 7.30 -31.57
N ARG A 280 21.64 8.52 -31.92
CA ARG A 280 20.93 9.40 -32.84
C ARG A 280 21.72 9.50 -34.13
N SER A 281 21.01 9.48 -35.27
CA SER A 281 21.61 9.88 -36.54
C SER A 281 21.92 11.39 -36.51
N ILE A 282 22.86 11.83 -37.36
CA ILE A 282 23.20 13.27 -37.50
C ILE A 282 21.95 14.11 -37.79
N ASP A 283 21.01 13.56 -38.59
CA ASP A 283 19.73 14.19 -38.93
C ASP A 283 18.80 14.37 -37.73
N GLN A 284 18.92 13.52 -36.70
CA GLN A 284 18.13 13.57 -35.47
C GLN A 284 18.81 14.36 -34.34
N ALA A 285 20.12 14.60 -34.43
CA ALA A 285 20.91 15.30 -33.43
C ALA A 285 20.95 16.83 -33.63
N THR A 286 20.54 17.32 -34.79
CA THR A 286 20.65 18.74 -35.14
C THR A 286 19.44 19.52 -34.62
N THR A 287 19.65 20.28 -33.54
CA THR A 287 18.74 21.40 -33.23
C THR A 287 19.13 22.55 -34.16
N ILE A 288 18.46 22.69 -35.30
CA ILE A 288 18.74 23.81 -36.22
C ILE A 288 18.20 25.10 -35.57
N LYS A 289 19.07 25.82 -34.86
CA LYS A 289 18.80 27.20 -34.44
C LYS A 289 19.14 28.14 -35.59
N ILE A 290 18.12 28.56 -36.32
CA ILE A 290 18.25 29.63 -37.34
C ILE A 290 18.30 30.96 -36.60
N HIS A 291 19.49 31.55 -36.47
CA HIS A 291 19.63 32.91 -35.97
C HIS A 291 19.20 33.91 -37.05
N LYS A 292 18.41 34.91 -36.68
CA LYS A 292 18.09 36.02 -37.59
C LYS A 292 19.38 36.75 -37.94
N ARG A 293 19.49 37.19 -39.20
CA ARG A 293 20.61 38.02 -39.68
C ARG A 293 20.83 39.18 -38.72
N ASN A 294 22.02 39.24 -38.13
CA ASN A 294 22.39 40.40 -37.32
C ASN A 294 22.56 41.61 -38.27
N THR A 295 21.73 42.64 -38.08
CA THR A 295 21.77 43.88 -38.89
C THR A 295 22.72 44.93 -38.31
N TRP A 296 23.21 44.71 -37.08
CA TRP A 296 24.15 45.60 -36.39
C TRP A 296 25.56 45.02 -36.50
N ILE A 297 26.18 45.24 -37.66
CA ILE A 297 27.58 44.87 -37.91
C ILE A 297 28.36 46.18 -38.06
N THR A 298 29.34 46.40 -37.18
CA THR A 298 30.25 47.54 -37.37
C THR A 298 31.18 47.27 -38.56
N PRO A 299 31.65 48.29 -39.30
CA PRO A 299 32.57 48.08 -40.43
C PRO A 299 33.83 47.29 -40.05
N LEU A 300 34.30 47.43 -38.80
CA LEU A 300 35.44 46.72 -38.25
C LEU A 300 35.16 45.21 -38.10
N ASP A 301 33.99 44.85 -37.57
CA ASP A 301 33.57 43.44 -37.43
C ASP A 301 33.34 42.77 -38.79
N LYS A 302 32.93 43.54 -39.80
CA LYS A 302 32.74 43.02 -41.17
C LYS A 302 34.06 42.55 -41.79
N SER A 303 35.15 43.29 -41.58
CA SER A 303 36.48 42.85 -42.03
C SER A 303 37.02 41.67 -41.22
N LYS A 304 36.69 41.62 -39.91
CA LYS A 304 37.21 40.64 -38.95
C LYS A 304 36.85 39.19 -39.31
N TYR A 305 35.71 38.96 -39.96
CA TYR A 305 35.24 37.63 -40.37
C TYR A 305 35.16 37.43 -41.89
N TYR A 306 35.76 38.33 -42.69
CA TYR A 306 35.67 38.27 -44.15
C TYR A 306 36.15 36.93 -44.73
N HIS A 307 37.24 36.38 -44.21
CA HIS A 307 37.79 35.11 -44.68
C HIS A 307 36.87 33.92 -44.36
N LEU A 308 36.26 33.90 -43.16
CA LEU A 308 35.27 32.88 -42.80
C LEU A 308 34.04 32.96 -43.70
N GLU A 309 33.54 34.17 -43.98
CA GLU A 309 32.39 34.39 -44.87
C GLU A 309 32.69 33.86 -46.29
N GLN A 310 33.88 34.15 -46.83
CA GLN A 310 34.28 33.63 -48.15
C GLN A 310 34.38 32.11 -48.18
N VAL A 311 34.92 31.48 -47.13
CA VAL A 311 35.01 30.02 -47.07
C VAL A 311 33.63 29.39 -46.98
N LEU A 312 32.72 29.97 -46.19
CA LEU A 312 31.34 29.48 -46.08
C LEU A 312 30.55 29.64 -47.38
N VAL A 313 30.69 30.76 -48.09
CA VAL A 313 30.01 31.01 -49.38
C VAL A 313 30.51 30.08 -50.49
N ASN A 314 31.82 29.81 -50.51
CA ASN A 314 32.45 29.02 -51.58
C ASN A 314 32.49 27.52 -51.28
N SER A 315 32.12 27.10 -50.08
CA SER A 315 32.12 25.69 -49.71
C SER A 315 30.91 24.97 -50.30
N SER A 316 31.12 23.71 -50.70
CA SER A 316 30.03 22.78 -50.94
C SER A 316 29.21 22.58 -49.66
N LEU A 317 27.90 22.33 -49.83
CA LEU A 317 27.04 21.92 -48.74
C LEU A 317 27.66 20.71 -48.01
N TRP A 318 27.57 20.72 -46.67
CA TRP A 318 28.01 19.63 -45.78
C TRP A 318 29.52 19.38 -45.70
N LYS A 319 30.36 20.35 -46.09
CA LYS A 319 31.81 20.28 -45.83
C LYS A 319 32.12 20.66 -44.38
N HIS A 320 32.93 19.86 -43.71
CA HIS A 320 33.47 20.21 -42.40
C HIS A 320 34.45 21.40 -42.54
N ILE A 321 34.25 22.42 -41.73
CA ILE A 321 35.12 23.62 -41.65
C ILE A 321 35.44 23.81 -40.17
N ASP A 322 36.72 23.81 -39.83
CA ASP A 322 37.17 24.21 -38.49
C ASP A 322 37.08 25.74 -38.38
N ILE A 323 36.27 26.24 -37.45
CA ILE A 323 36.02 27.67 -37.29
C ILE A 323 37.19 28.35 -36.55
N GLU A 324 37.93 27.61 -35.71
CA GLU A 324 39.04 28.13 -34.91
C GLU A 324 40.14 28.74 -35.80
N GLU A 325 40.36 28.18 -36.99
CA GLU A 325 41.32 28.69 -37.98
C GLU A 325 40.98 30.09 -38.51
N TYR A 326 39.73 30.54 -38.34
CA TYR A 326 39.23 31.81 -38.84
C TYR A 326 38.80 32.76 -37.72
N LEU A 327 39.02 32.36 -36.46
CA LEU A 327 38.75 33.24 -35.34
C LEU A 327 39.83 34.32 -35.23
N PRO A 328 39.44 35.57 -34.95
CA PRO A 328 40.39 36.66 -34.77
C PRO A 328 41.26 36.45 -33.54
N ILE A 329 42.58 36.61 -33.69
CA ILE A 329 43.58 36.39 -32.63
C ILE A 329 43.67 37.59 -31.66
N ASP A 330 42.60 38.37 -31.49
CA ASP A 330 42.65 39.49 -30.56
C ASP A 330 42.82 38.95 -29.13
N PRO A 331 43.82 39.42 -28.35
CA PRO A 331 43.86 39.13 -26.93
C PRO A 331 42.64 39.79 -26.26
N VAL A 332 41.95 39.00 -25.44
CA VAL A 332 40.79 39.42 -24.62
C VAL A 332 41.13 40.60 -23.73
#